data_AF-A0A418LWW8-F1
#
_entry.id   AF-A0A418LWW8-F1
#
_cell.length_a   1.000
_cell.length_b   1.000
_cell.length_c   1.000
_cell.angle_alpha   90.00
_cell.angle_beta   90.00
_cell.angle_gamma   90.00
#
_symmetry.space_group_name_H-M   'P 1'
#
loop_
_entity.id
_entity.type
_entity.pdbx_description
1 polymer ?
#
loop_
_entity_poly.entity_id
_entity_poly.type
_entity_poly.pdbx_seq_one_letter_code
_entity_poly.pdbx_strand_id
1 'polypeptide(L)'
;MTPFLRTPEWKADDDLFAVSWLLSEPIQDRINRATTGIGLFEAVRYQAANTTDTDQRHGPIADFQYLMINPVLQAIARVTREDCMSLPLSALIPEGVDTTLIRRMAQVVESGLPQHDNDVFILNGVVSQHDQVCLKAGDGVLVLVMDVTYLPLLDEELRRRSELMEAILTKAPVEVIHKRLIALIM
;
A
#
# COMPACT_ATOMS: atom_id res chain seq x y z
N MET A 1 14.47 1.29 22.43
CA MET A 1 14.39 1.37 20.96
C MET A 1 14.89 0.06 20.41
N THR A 2 13.97 -0.84 20.08
CA THR A 2 14.28 -2.18 19.56
C THR A 2 14.74 -2.04 18.11
N PRO A 3 15.81 -2.73 17.67
CA PRO A 3 16.31 -2.56 16.31
C PRO A 3 15.38 -3.28 15.33
N PHE A 4 14.59 -2.52 14.59
CA PHE A 4 13.87 -3.01 13.42
C PHE A 4 14.91 -3.35 12.35
N LEU A 5 14.99 -4.63 11.98
CA LEU A 5 15.78 -5.02 10.81
C LEU A 5 15.05 -4.48 9.57
N ARG A 6 15.65 -3.49 8.90
CA ARG A 6 15.36 -3.25 7.49
C ARG A 6 15.89 -4.46 6.75
N THR A 7 15.03 -5.39 6.35
CA THR A 7 15.43 -6.55 5.54
C THR A 7 15.90 -6.05 4.17
N PRO A 8 17.21 -6.12 3.83
CA PRO A 8 17.72 -5.57 2.58
C PRO A 8 17.62 -6.55 1.41
N GLU A 9 17.04 -7.74 1.58
CA GLU A 9 17.13 -8.82 0.61
C GLU A 9 15.76 -9.39 0.24
N TRP A 10 14.97 -8.62 -0.51
CA TRP A 10 14.05 -9.19 -1.50
C TRP A 10 13.61 -8.06 -2.44
N LYS A 11 14.12 -8.08 -3.68
CA LYS A 11 13.42 -7.51 -4.83
C LYS A 11 12.82 -8.72 -5.51
N ALA A 12 11.61 -9.11 -5.12
CA ALA A 12 10.86 -10.10 -5.86
C ALA A 12 10.47 -9.45 -7.19
N ASP A 13 11.37 -9.49 -8.18
CA ASP A 13 11.10 -9.02 -9.54
C ASP A 13 10.08 -9.93 -10.28
N ASP A 14 9.72 -11.08 -9.68
CA ASP A 14 8.67 -11.99 -10.13
C ASP A 14 7.26 -11.66 -9.55
N ASP A 15 7.14 -10.63 -8.69
CA ASP A 15 5.85 -10.21 -8.16
C ASP A 15 5.05 -9.37 -9.17
N LEU A 16 3.72 -9.48 -9.09
CA LEU A 16 2.76 -8.68 -9.88
C LEU A 16 3.08 -7.17 -9.85
N PHE A 17 3.59 -6.67 -8.73
CA PHE A 17 4.01 -5.29 -8.57
C PHE A 17 5.44 -5.25 -8.04
N ALA A 18 6.40 -5.61 -8.89
CA ALA A 18 7.82 -5.51 -8.57
C ALA A 18 8.16 -4.11 -8.02
N VAL A 19 8.72 -4.07 -6.80
CA VAL A 19 9.07 -2.82 -6.12
C VAL A 19 10.08 -2.01 -6.93
N SER A 20 11.02 -2.69 -7.60
CA SER A 20 12.00 -2.07 -8.49
C SER A 20 11.34 -1.27 -9.63
N TRP A 21 10.26 -1.82 -10.21
CA TRP A 21 9.49 -1.18 -11.27
C TRP A 21 8.66 -0.01 -10.75
N LEU A 22 7.96 -0.18 -9.62
CA LEU A 22 7.20 0.89 -8.98
C LEU A 22 8.07 2.10 -8.63
N LEU A 23 9.31 1.86 -8.20
CA LEU A 23 10.29 2.90 -7.85
C LEU A 23 11.09 3.44 -9.04
N SER A 24 10.84 2.94 -10.27
CA SER A 24 11.56 3.39 -11.46
C SER A 24 11.07 4.74 -12.01
N GLU A 25 11.95 5.44 -12.73
CA GLU A 25 11.78 6.85 -13.12
C GLU A 25 10.77 7.18 -14.25
N PRO A 26 10.10 6.28 -14.97
CA PRO A 26 8.86 6.68 -15.66
C PRO A 26 7.61 6.43 -14.80
N ILE A 27 7.68 5.54 -13.81
CA ILE A 27 6.53 5.11 -13.02
C ILE A 27 6.31 6.05 -11.83
N GLN A 28 7.38 6.40 -11.10
CA GLN A 28 7.33 7.41 -10.04
C GLN A 28 6.74 8.73 -10.53
N ASP A 29 7.14 9.13 -11.73
CA ASP A 29 6.70 10.36 -12.36
C ASP A 29 5.19 10.37 -12.69
N ARG A 30 4.61 9.21 -13.01
CA ARG A 30 3.16 9.04 -13.21
C ARG A 30 2.43 8.98 -11.88
N ILE A 31 2.94 8.19 -10.93
CA ILE A 31 2.39 8.05 -9.58
C ILE A 31 2.28 9.42 -8.88
N ASN A 32 3.30 10.27 -9.02
CA ASN A 32 3.31 11.62 -8.44
C ASN A 32 2.28 12.58 -9.07
N ARG A 33 1.83 12.31 -10.30
CA ARG A 33 0.83 13.12 -11.02
C ARG A 33 -0.58 12.54 -10.95
N ALA A 34 -0.74 11.31 -10.47
CA ALA A 34 -2.03 10.66 -10.33
C ALA A 34 -2.95 11.45 -9.39
N THR A 35 -4.25 11.43 -9.69
CA THR A 35 -5.31 12.02 -8.86
C THR A 35 -5.73 11.12 -7.70
N THR A 36 -5.40 9.84 -7.79
CA THR A 36 -5.55 8.86 -6.71
C THR A 36 -4.38 8.98 -5.72
N GLY A 37 -4.66 8.84 -4.42
CA GLY A 37 -3.63 8.70 -3.40
C GLY A 37 -2.92 7.34 -3.53
N ILE A 38 -1.60 7.35 -3.61
CA ILE A 38 -0.79 6.14 -3.82
C ILE A 38 0.32 6.08 -2.79
N GLY A 39 0.45 4.93 -2.13
CA GLY A 39 1.54 4.64 -1.19
C GLY A 39 2.04 3.22 -1.39
N LEU A 40 3.36 3.06 -1.39
CA LEU A 40 4.01 1.75 -1.33
C LEU A 40 4.63 1.60 0.07
N PHE A 41 4.34 0.48 0.70
CA PHE A 41 4.78 0.17 2.05
C PHE A 41 5.60 -1.10 2.07
N GLU A 42 6.64 -1.14 2.90
CA GLU A 42 7.33 -2.36 3.30
C GLU A 42 6.82 -2.81 4.68
N ALA A 43 6.75 -4.13 4.87
CA ALA A 43 6.39 -4.73 6.15
C ALA A 43 7.56 -4.61 7.14
N VAL A 44 7.26 -4.14 8.34
CA VAL A 44 8.16 -4.17 9.49
C VAL A 44 7.78 -5.39 10.33
N ARG A 45 8.72 -6.28 10.62
CA ARG A 45 8.45 -7.57 11.27
C ARG A 45 9.15 -7.69 12.62
N TYR A 46 8.55 -8.45 13.53
CA TYR A 46 9.20 -8.82 14.78
C TYR A 46 10.41 -9.73 14.52
N GLN A 47 11.45 -9.60 15.34
CA GLN A 47 12.59 -10.52 15.30
C GLN A 47 12.11 -11.93 15.68
N ALA A 48 12.40 -12.91 14.82
CA ALA A 48 12.28 -14.31 15.21
C ALA A 48 13.39 -14.63 16.21
N ALA A 49 13.04 -14.89 17.46
CA ALA A 49 14.00 -15.37 18.44
C ALA A 49 14.46 -16.78 18.03
N ASN A 50 15.70 -16.90 17.53
CA ASN A 50 16.40 -18.16 17.29
C ASN A 50 15.75 -19.14 16.29
N THR A 51 15.57 -18.75 15.03
CA THR A 51 15.19 -19.71 13.98
C THR A 51 16.42 -20.12 13.17
N THR A 52 16.94 -21.33 13.44
CA THR A 52 17.98 -22.02 12.66
C THR A 52 17.41 -22.73 11.42
N ASP A 53 16.15 -22.44 11.07
CA ASP A 53 15.41 -23.12 10.03
C ASP A 53 15.27 -22.20 8.81
N THR A 54 15.97 -22.53 7.74
CA THR A 54 16.16 -21.73 6.52
C THR A 54 14.88 -21.46 5.70
N ASP A 55 13.74 -22.02 6.12
CA ASP A 55 12.45 -21.93 5.43
C ASP A 55 11.40 -21.07 6.17
N GLN A 56 11.58 -20.72 7.46
CA GLN A 56 10.70 -19.78 8.18
C GLN A 56 11.32 -18.39 8.21
N ARG A 57 11.46 -17.77 7.04
CA ARG A 57 12.37 -16.63 6.87
C ARG A 57 11.96 -15.32 7.55
N HIS A 58 10.74 -15.16 8.08
CA HIS A 58 10.29 -13.86 8.58
C HIS A 58 9.32 -14.00 9.76
N GLY A 59 9.56 -13.24 10.85
CA GLY A 59 8.64 -13.15 11.98
C GLY A 59 7.31 -12.47 11.63
N PRO A 60 6.33 -12.44 12.55
CA PRO A 60 5.03 -11.81 12.28
C PRO A 60 5.19 -10.32 11.95
N ILE A 61 4.34 -9.82 11.04
CA ILE A 61 4.29 -8.40 10.69
C ILE A 61 3.86 -7.59 11.93
N ALA A 62 4.72 -6.66 12.32
CA ALA A 62 4.54 -5.76 13.45
C ALA A 62 3.94 -4.42 13.02
N ASP A 63 4.37 -3.91 11.86
CA ASP A 63 4.04 -2.57 11.38
C ASP A 63 4.34 -2.43 9.88
N PHE A 64 4.23 -1.22 9.33
CA PHE A 64 4.61 -0.87 7.96
C PHE A 64 5.40 0.44 7.91
N GLN A 65 6.22 0.61 6.88
CA GLN A 65 6.97 1.84 6.60
C GLN A 65 6.76 2.24 5.15
N TYR A 66 6.61 3.54 4.84
CA TYR A 66 6.54 3.97 3.45
C TYR A 66 7.89 3.81 2.75
N LEU A 67 7.86 3.18 1.57
CA LEU A 67 8.91 3.25 0.57
C LEU A 67 8.66 4.40 -0.42
N MET A 68 7.39 4.71 -0.67
CA MET A 68 6.96 5.79 -1.54
C MET A 68 5.57 6.28 -1.14
N ILE A 69 5.34 7.58 -1.31
CA ILE A 69 4.04 8.21 -1.13
C ILE A 69 3.90 9.37 -2.13
N ASN A 70 2.77 9.44 -2.81
CA ASN A 70 2.49 10.55 -3.73
C ASN A 70 1.88 11.78 -3.00
N PRO A 71 1.83 12.97 -3.64
CA PRO A 71 1.31 14.17 -3.00
C PRO A 71 -0.16 14.08 -2.56
N VAL A 72 -0.98 13.34 -3.30
CA VAL A 72 -2.40 13.15 -2.96
C VAL A 72 -2.55 12.38 -1.65
N LEU A 73 -1.83 11.26 -1.49
CA LEU A 73 -1.91 10.49 -0.25
C LEU A 73 -1.30 11.24 0.94
N GLN A 74 -0.24 12.04 0.73
CA GLN A 74 0.28 12.95 1.76
C GLN A 74 -0.80 13.93 2.25
N ALA A 75 -1.58 14.51 1.34
CA ALA A 75 -2.66 15.42 1.68
C ALA A 75 -3.82 14.72 2.43
N ILE A 76 -4.23 13.53 1.97
CA ILE A 76 -5.27 12.72 2.61
C ILE A 76 -4.85 12.32 4.04
N ALA A 77 -3.64 11.78 4.19
CA ALA A 77 -3.12 11.32 5.47
C ALA A 77 -2.59 12.45 6.36
N ARG A 78 -2.51 13.70 5.84
CA ARG A 78 -1.97 14.89 6.53
C ARG A 78 -0.59 14.68 7.13
N VAL A 79 0.26 13.98 6.38
CA VAL A 79 1.65 13.64 6.76
C VAL A 79 2.63 14.32 5.82
N THR A 80 3.82 14.65 6.34
CA THR A 80 4.91 15.12 5.48
C THR A 80 5.64 13.95 4.85
N ARG A 81 6.25 14.16 3.68
CA ARG A 81 7.14 13.16 3.08
C ARG A 81 8.29 12.76 4.00
N GLU A 82 8.84 13.69 4.76
CA GLU A 82 9.96 13.43 5.67
C GLU A 82 9.56 12.47 6.79
N ASP A 83 8.40 12.71 7.41
CA ASP A 83 7.84 11.82 8.43
C ASP A 83 7.55 10.44 7.84
N CYS A 84 6.93 10.39 6.65
CA CYS A 84 6.61 9.13 5.96
C CYS A 84 7.82 8.22 5.77
N MET A 85 8.99 8.80 5.49
CA MET A 85 10.21 8.05 5.19
C MET A 85 11.01 7.68 6.45
N SER A 86 10.64 8.21 7.62
CA SER A 86 11.42 8.08 8.86
C SER A 86 10.68 7.39 10.00
N LEU A 87 9.35 7.39 9.99
CA LEU A 87 8.51 6.86 11.07
C LEU A 87 7.63 5.70 10.57
N PRO A 88 7.44 4.65 11.40
CA PRO A 88 6.51 3.59 11.04
C PRO A 88 5.08 4.13 10.96
N LEU A 89 4.23 3.43 10.20
CA LEU A 89 2.84 3.80 9.97
C LEU A 89 2.10 4.01 11.28
N SER A 90 2.42 3.21 12.31
CA SER A 90 1.81 3.36 13.61
C SER A 90 2.12 4.66 14.34
N ALA A 91 3.33 5.20 14.15
CA ALA A 91 3.70 6.48 14.71
C ALA A 91 3.08 7.65 13.91
N LEU A 92 2.91 7.47 12.60
CA LEU A 92 2.38 8.48 11.68
C LEU A 92 0.88 8.68 11.83
N ILE A 93 0.14 7.58 11.99
CA ILE A 93 -1.32 7.61 12.08
C ILE A 93 -1.72 6.80 13.32
N PRO A 94 -1.54 7.35 14.54
CA PRO A 94 -1.83 6.64 15.79
C PRO A 94 -3.29 6.18 15.86
N GLU A 95 -4.21 6.97 15.31
CA GLU A 95 -5.64 6.65 15.21
C GLU A 95 -5.90 5.42 14.30
N GLY A 96 -4.98 5.14 13.36
CA GLY A 96 -4.99 3.97 12.48
C GLY A 96 -4.25 2.74 13.06
N VAL A 97 -3.55 2.88 14.20
CA VAL A 97 -2.89 1.77 14.91
C VAL A 97 -3.89 0.93 15.67
N ASP A 98 -4.95 1.56 16.17
CA ASP A 98 -6.00 0.89 16.93
C ASP A 98 -7.01 0.13 16.03
N THR A 99 -6.94 0.23 14.70
CA THR A 99 -7.93 -0.40 13.80
C THR A 99 -7.36 -1.00 12.50
N THR A 100 -8.09 -2.02 12.02
CA THR A 100 -8.10 -2.73 10.72
C THR A 100 -7.00 -2.54 9.67
N LEU A 101 -6.44 -1.35 9.44
CA LEU A 101 -5.52 -1.07 8.33
C LEU A 101 -4.23 -1.91 8.37
N ILE A 102 -3.46 -1.88 9.47
CA ILE A 102 -2.23 -2.69 9.57
C ILE A 102 -2.55 -4.18 9.43
N ARG A 103 -3.65 -4.64 10.04
CA ARG A 103 -4.11 -6.04 9.95
C ARG A 103 -4.48 -6.42 8.52
N ARG A 104 -5.19 -5.54 7.81
CA ARG A 104 -5.59 -5.71 6.41
C ARG A 104 -4.39 -5.78 5.49
N MET A 105 -3.45 -4.83 5.64
CA MET A 105 -2.21 -4.84 4.88
C MET A 105 -1.42 -6.12 5.16
N ALA A 106 -1.31 -6.55 6.42
CA ALA A 106 -0.66 -7.81 6.77
C ALA A 106 -1.33 -9.03 6.11
N GLN A 107 -2.67 -9.11 6.10
CA GLN A 107 -3.41 -10.17 5.40
C GLN A 107 -3.12 -10.17 3.90
N VAL A 108 -3.03 -9.01 3.25
CA VAL A 108 -2.68 -8.90 1.83
C VAL A 108 -1.25 -9.39 1.58
N VAL A 109 -0.28 -8.99 2.42
CA VAL A 109 1.10 -9.48 2.33
C VAL A 109 1.16 -11.00 2.46
N GLU A 110 0.47 -11.57 3.46
CA GLU A 110 0.56 -12.99 3.79
C GLU A 110 -0.22 -13.87 2.81
N SER A 111 -1.40 -13.43 2.36
CA SER A 111 -2.25 -14.21 1.45
C SER A 111 -1.96 -13.97 -0.03
N GLY A 112 -1.43 -12.81 -0.38
CA GLY A 112 -1.32 -12.34 -1.77
C GLY A 112 -2.64 -11.98 -2.43
N LEU A 113 -3.76 -12.06 -1.70
CA LEU A 113 -5.06 -11.67 -2.21
C LEU A 113 -5.27 -10.17 -2.01
N PRO A 114 -5.75 -9.44 -3.04
CA PRO A 114 -6.04 -8.02 -2.89
C PRO A 114 -7.26 -7.80 -2.00
N GLN A 115 -7.32 -6.65 -1.33
CA GLN A 115 -8.50 -6.22 -0.57
C GLN A 115 -9.00 -4.86 -1.06
N HIS A 116 -10.31 -4.66 -0.98
CA HIS A 116 -11.00 -3.43 -1.35
C HIS A 116 -12.03 -3.10 -0.30
N ASP A 117 -11.94 -1.89 0.25
CA ASP A 117 -12.83 -1.43 1.30
C ASP A 117 -13.22 0.02 1.11
N ASN A 118 -14.35 0.37 1.69
CA ASN A 118 -14.84 1.73 1.77
C ASN A 118 -15.05 2.06 3.25
N ASP A 119 -14.09 2.80 3.81
CA ASP A 119 -13.99 3.04 5.24
C ASP A 119 -14.19 4.52 5.57
N VAL A 120 -14.85 4.78 6.69
CA VAL A 120 -14.98 6.14 7.24
C VAL A 120 -13.78 6.40 8.14
N PHE A 121 -13.02 7.43 7.81
CA PHE A 121 -11.89 7.92 8.60
C PHE A 121 -12.29 9.19 9.33
N ILE A 122 -11.87 9.31 10.58
CA ILE A 122 -12.03 10.53 11.37
C ILE A 122 -10.63 10.99 11.73
N LEU A 123 -10.20 12.12 11.17
CA LEU A 123 -8.87 12.66 11.41
C LEU A 123 -8.98 14.11 11.89
N ASN A 124 -8.51 14.38 13.11
CA ASN A 124 -8.65 15.68 13.79
C ASN A 124 -10.10 16.20 13.79
N GLY A 125 -11.08 15.30 13.98
CA GLY A 125 -12.51 15.64 14.01
C GLY A 125 -13.16 15.89 12.64
N VAL A 126 -12.42 15.74 11.54
CA VAL A 126 -12.99 15.76 10.18
C VAL A 126 -13.32 14.34 9.76
N VAL A 127 -14.58 14.11 9.41
CA VAL A 127 -15.06 12.82 8.87
C VAL A 127 -14.84 12.81 7.37
N SER A 128 -14.12 11.80 6.88
CA SER A 128 -13.96 11.53 5.46
C SER A 128 -14.30 10.07 5.14
N GLN A 129 -14.75 9.82 3.92
CA GLN A 129 -15.02 8.48 3.41
C GLN A 129 -13.95 8.12 2.39
N HIS A 130 -13.26 7.00 2.56
CA HIS A 130 -12.15 6.60 1.72
C HIS A 130 -12.44 5.28 1.01
N ASP A 131 -12.34 5.27 -0.32
CA ASP A 131 -12.30 4.06 -1.13
C ASP A 131 -10.85 3.60 -1.28
N GLN A 132 -10.54 2.41 -0.75
CA GLN A 132 -9.18 1.92 -0.57
C GLN A 132 -8.97 0.54 -1.17
N VAL A 133 -7.93 0.40 -1.99
CA VAL A 133 -7.49 -0.89 -2.55
C VAL A 133 -6.09 -1.19 -2.05
N CYS A 134 -5.88 -2.37 -1.48
CA CYS A 134 -4.60 -2.88 -1.01
C CYS A 134 -4.16 -4.07 -1.86
N LEU A 135 -2.97 -3.99 -2.45
CA LEU A 135 -2.40 -4.99 -3.36
C LEU A 135 -1.04 -5.45 -2.83
N LYS A 136 -0.72 -6.74 -2.91
CA LYS A 136 0.60 -7.26 -2.51
C LYS A 136 1.68 -6.73 -3.47
N ALA A 137 2.75 -6.19 -2.91
CA ALA A 137 3.95 -5.76 -3.62
C ALA A 137 5.14 -6.11 -2.73
N GLY A 138 5.67 -7.34 -2.85
CA GLY A 138 6.58 -7.88 -1.86
C GLY A 138 5.96 -8.69 -0.72
N ASP A 139 6.49 -8.82 0.51
CA ASP A 139 7.31 -7.88 1.26
C ASP A 139 6.55 -6.69 1.86
N GLY A 140 5.38 -6.40 1.29
CA GLY A 140 4.74 -5.11 1.45
C GLY A 140 3.47 -4.98 0.63
N VAL A 141 2.92 -3.77 0.60
CA VAL A 141 1.67 -3.49 -0.10
C VAL A 141 1.71 -2.18 -0.86
N LEU A 142 1.08 -2.18 -2.03
CA LEU A 142 0.68 -0.97 -2.74
C LEU A 142 -0.75 -0.63 -2.32
N VAL A 143 -0.94 0.58 -1.82
CA VAL A 143 -2.25 1.09 -1.40
C VAL A 143 -2.67 2.21 -2.34
N LEU A 144 -3.90 2.11 -2.84
CA LEU A 144 -4.57 3.13 -3.64
C LEU A 144 -5.74 3.67 -2.80
N VAL A 145 -5.82 4.98 -2.61
CA VAL A 145 -6.83 5.65 -1.78
C VAL A 145 -7.49 6.77 -2.56
N MET A 146 -8.80 6.88 -2.48
CA MET A 146 -9.54 8.07 -2.92
C MET A 146 -10.42 8.54 -1.79
N ASP A 147 -10.32 9.82 -1.47
CA ASP A 147 -11.31 10.48 -0.64
C ASP A 147 -12.57 10.67 -1.48
N VAL A 148 -13.66 9.99 -1.10
CA VAL A 148 -14.97 10.03 -1.76
C VAL A 148 -16.01 10.82 -0.96
N THR A 149 -15.59 11.56 0.08
CA THR A 149 -16.47 12.29 1.01
C THR A 149 -17.42 13.25 0.29
N TYR A 150 -16.94 13.91 -0.77
CA TYR A 150 -17.69 14.92 -1.51
C TYR A 150 -17.74 14.66 -3.02
N LEU A 151 -17.49 13.41 -3.46
CA LEU A 151 -17.52 13.08 -4.89
C LEU A 151 -18.92 12.67 -5.35
N PRO A 152 -19.59 13.47 -6.21
CA PRO A 152 -20.59 12.92 -7.11
C PRO A 152 -19.88 12.17 -8.26
N LEU A 153 -20.12 10.86 -8.34
CA LEU A 153 -19.80 9.96 -9.46
C LEU A 153 -18.49 10.24 -10.22
N LEU A 154 -17.39 9.68 -9.72
CA LEU A 154 -16.27 9.32 -10.59
C LEU A 154 -16.42 7.85 -11.00
N ASP A 155 -17.53 7.55 -11.70
CA ASP A 155 -17.85 6.21 -12.19
C ASP A 155 -16.67 5.60 -12.94
N GLU A 156 -15.93 6.43 -13.68
CA GLU A 156 -14.78 6.00 -14.46
C GLU A 156 -13.60 5.54 -13.58
N GLU A 157 -13.30 6.23 -12.49
CA GLU A 157 -12.18 5.86 -11.60
C GLU A 157 -12.55 4.64 -10.74
N LEU A 158 -13.79 4.59 -10.25
CA LEU A 158 -14.34 3.42 -9.57
C LEU A 158 -14.36 2.19 -10.49
N ARG A 159 -14.71 2.38 -11.78
CA ARG A 159 -14.68 1.34 -12.81
C ARG A 159 -13.26 0.85 -13.05
N ARG A 160 -12.28 1.75 -13.22
CA ARG A 160 -10.88 1.38 -13.43
C ARG A 160 -10.30 0.60 -12.25
N ARG A 161 -10.68 0.94 -11.02
CA ARG A 161 -10.27 0.20 -9.80
C ARG A 161 -10.88 -1.19 -9.75
N SER A 162 -12.19 -1.28 -9.98
CA SER A 162 -12.91 -2.55 -10.08
C SER A 162 -12.29 -3.45 -11.15
N GLU A 163 -11.94 -2.88 -12.30
CA GLU A 163 -11.23 -3.57 -13.36
C GLU A 163 -9.85 -4.08 -12.89
N LEU A 164 -9.03 -3.25 -12.24
CA LEU A 164 -7.74 -3.72 -11.72
C LEU A 164 -7.92 -4.89 -10.74
N MET A 165 -8.87 -4.77 -9.82
CA MET A 165 -9.21 -5.79 -8.83
C MET A 165 -9.61 -7.11 -9.49
N GLU A 166 -10.56 -7.05 -10.43
CA GLU A 166 -11.03 -8.23 -11.17
C GLU A 166 -9.88 -8.92 -11.92
N ALA A 167 -8.98 -8.14 -12.54
CA ALA A 167 -7.83 -8.72 -13.26
C ALA A 167 -6.88 -9.47 -12.31
N ILE A 168 -6.64 -8.96 -11.11
CA ILE A 168 -5.81 -9.64 -10.10
C ILE A 168 -6.51 -10.91 -9.61
N LEU A 169 -7.80 -10.82 -9.27
CA LEU A 169 -8.59 -11.96 -8.75
C LEU A 169 -8.73 -13.08 -9.78
N THR A 170 -8.89 -12.73 -11.06
CA THR A 170 -8.98 -13.70 -12.17
C THR A 170 -7.61 -14.20 -12.65
N LYS A 171 -6.52 -13.77 -12.00
CA LYS A 171 -5.13 -14.11 -12.36
C LYS A 171 -4.82 -13.80 -13.83
N ALA A 172 -5.26 -12.62 -14.29
CA ALA A 172 -4.94 -12.13 -15.61
C ALA A 172 -3.41 -12.02 -15.81
N PRO A 173 -2.92 -11.99 -17.06
CA PRO A 173 -1.49 -11.78 -17.33
C PRO A 173 -0.98 -10.49 -16.67
N VAL A 174 0.28 -10.52 -16.21
CA VAL A 174 0.92 -9.40 -15.50
C VAL A 174 0.87 -8.11 -16.33
N GLU A 175 1.03 -8.22 -17.66
CA GLU A 175 0.97 -7.08 -18.58
C GLU A 175 -0.42 -6.42 -18.59
N VAL A 176 -1.49 -7.20 -18.43
CA VAL A 176 -2.87 -6.70 -18.35
C VAL A 176 -3.08 -5.97 -17.02
N ILE A 177 -2.58 -6.53 -15.92
CA ILE A 177 -2.64 -5.94 -14.58
C ILE A 177 -1.85 -4.63 -14.54
N HIS A 178 -0.62 -4.62 -15.09
CA HIS A 178 0.21 -3.42 -15.24
C HIS A 178 -0.49 -2.36 -16.08
N LYS A 179 -1.09 -2.72 -17.21
CA LYS A 179 -1.83 -1.79 -18.05
C LYS A 179 -3.01 -1.15 -17.31
N ARG A 180 -3.76 -1.92 -16.52
CA ARG A 180 -4.87 -1.41 -15.70
C ARG A 180 -4.38 -0.49 -14.59
N LEU A 181 -3.27 -0.81 -13.94
CA LEU A 181 -2.62 0.10 -12.98
C LEU A 181 -2.17 1.39 -13.69
N ILE A 182 -1.55 1.31 -14.86
CA ILE A 182 -1.12 2.50 -15.63
C ILE A 182 -2.31 3.39 -15.96
N ALA A 183 -3.47 2.82 -16.32
CA ALA A 183 -4.68 3.59 -16.63
C ALA A 183 -5.29 4.31 -15.40
N LEU A 184 -5.02 3.83 -14.18
CA LEU A 184 -5.41 4.49 -12.92
C LEU A 184 -4.48 5.65 -12.54
N ILE A 185 -3.25 5.65 -13.05
CA ILE A 185 -2.24 6.66 -12.72
C ILE A 185 -1.99 7.65 -13.88
N MET A 186 -2.83 7.63 -14.92
CA MET A 186 -2.78 8.55 -16.07
C MET A 186 -3.86 9.62 -16.01
#